data_AF-A0A2R6JBH9-F1
#
_entry.id   AF-A0A2R6JBH9-F1
#
_cell.length_a   1.000
_cell.length_b   1.000
_cell.length_c   1.000
_cell.angle_alpha   90.00
_cell.angle_beta   90.00
_cell.angle_gamma   90.00
#
_symmetry.space_group_name_H-M   'P 1'
#
loop_
_entity.id
_entity.type
_entity.pdbx_description
1 polymer ?
#
loop_
_entity_poly.entity_id
_entity_poly.type
_entity_poly.pdbx_seq_one_letter_code
_entity_poly.pdbx_strand_id
1 'polypeptide(L)'
;MRHLYDAIPDVDRAFFDETVAVDDGDERREVTFDVVVRDREGEPLVVATLEEGREPTGAAAVEPLVTDVSDFCAVNDTVAAAFVVTASYFEAGATELAREATSGSLLSRGRYRSFVSLARKNGFHLCLVEGRESSLYMTLPEL
;
A
#
# COMPACT_ATOMS: atom_id res chain seq x y z
N MET A 1 5.00 4.58 10.91
CA MET A 1 4.65 3.16 11.08
C MET A 1 3.83 2.85 12.32
N ARG A 2 3.58 3.79 13.25
CA ARG A 2 2.78 3.48 14.45
C ARG A 2 1.41 2.87 14.10
N HIS A 3 0.73 3.37 13.06
CA HIS A 3 -0.52 2.80 12.56
C HIS A 3 -0.40 1.32 12.16
N LEU A 4 0.66 0.92 11.45
CA LEU A 4 0.88 -0.47 11.06
C LEU A 4 1.25 -1.35 12.27
N TYR A 5 2.14 -0.89 13.14
CA TYR A 5 2.49 -1.63 14.35
C TYR A 5 1.32 -1.83 15.30
N ASP A 6 0.44 -0.83 15.40
CA ASP A 6 -0.78 -0.91 16.20
C ASP A 6 -1.81 -1.86 15.56
N ALA A 7 -1.82 -2.02 14.24
CA ALA A 7 -2.72 -2.92 13.52
C ALA A 7 -2.26 -4.39 13.51
N ILE A 8 -0.95 -4.68 13.61
CA ILE A 8 -0.42 -6.06 13.57
C ILE A 8 -1.07 -7.00 14.61
N PRO A 9 -1.27 -6.60 15.88
CA PRO A 9 -1.95 -7.43 16.87
C PRO A 9 -3.40 -7.80 16.53
N ASP A 10 -4.07 -7.00 15.69
CA ASP A 10 -5.48 -7.18 15.33
C ASP A 10 -5.67 -8.10 14.11
N VAL A 11 -4.58 -8.46 13.43
CA VAL A 11 -4.59 -9.40 12.30
C VAL A 11 -5.22 -10.74 12.70
N ASP A 12 -6.27 -11.13 11.97
CA ASP A 12 -6.95 -12.42 12.12
C ASP A 12 -6.61 -13.37 10.98
N ARG A 13 -6.74 -12.90 9.74
CA ARG A 13 -6.69 -13.74 8.54
C ARG A 13 -6.19 -12.96 7.31
N ALA A 14 -5.60 -13.70 6.38
CA ALA A 14 -5.22 -13.22 5.07
C ALA A 14 -6.05 -13.93 4.00
N PHE A 15 -6.56 -13.15 3.06
CA PHE A 15 -7.25 -13.60 1.85
C PHE A 15 -6.33 -13.36 0.66
N PHE A 16 -6.43 -14.24 -0.33
CA PHE A 16 -5.68 -14.16 -1.58
C PHE A 16 -6.64 -13.87 -2.73
N ASP A 17 -6.19 -13.08 -3.70
CA ASP A 17 -6.96 -12.66 -4.87
C ASP A 17 -8.34 -12.09 -4.49
N GLU A 18 -8.38 -11.24 -3.45
CA GLU A 18 -9.65 -10.72 -2.92
C GLU A 18 -10.10 -9.49 -3.73
N THR A 19 -11.29 -9.60 -4.33
CA THR A 19 -11.96 -8.47 -4.96
C THR A 19 -12.75 -7.65 -3.93
N VAL A 20 -12.45 -6.35 -3.87
CA VAL A 20 -13.09 -5.40 -2.96
C VAL A 20 -13.75 -4.26 -3.73
N ALA A 21 -14.80 -3.69 -3.15
CA ALA A 21 -15.40 -2.47 -3.65
C ALA A 21 -14.62 -1.25 -3.16
N VAL A 22 -14.33 -0.32 -4.06
CA VAL A 22 -13.72 0.97 -3.75
C VAL A 22 -14.60 2.11 -4.28
N ASP A 23 -14.38 3.32 -3.79
CA ASP A 23 -15.15 4.51 -4.14
C ASP A 23 -14.24 5.57 -4.77
N ASP A 24 -14.46 5.86 -6.06
CA ASP A 24 -13.75 6.89 -6.84
C ASP A 24 -14.61 8.18 -6.95
N GLY A 25 -15.54 8.40 -6.03
CA GLY A 25 -16.34 9.63 -5.92
C GLY A 25 -17.56 9.71 -6.83
N ASP A 26 -17.56 9.03 -7.99
CA ASP A 26 -18.70 9.03 -8.93
C ASP A 26 -19.32 7.63 -9.15
N GLU A 27 -18.53 6.56 -9.08
CA GLU A 27 -19.00 5.18 -9.28
C GLU A 27 -18.33 4.19 -8.33
N ARG A 28 -19.06 3.14 -7.93
CA ARG A 28 -18.50 2.01 -7.19
C ARG A 28 -17.79 1.10 -8.19
N ARG A 29 -16.46 1.00 -8.08
CA ARG A 29 -15.62 0.11 -8.88
C ARG A 29 -15.11 -1.06 -8.02
N GLU A 30 -14.77 -2.16 -8.68
CA GLU A 30 -14.17 -3.33 -8.04
C GLU A 30 -12.68 -3.39 -8.36
N VAL A 31 -11.87 -3.69 -7.36
CA VAL A 31 -10.42 -3.89 -7.46
C VAL A 31 -10.06 -5.22 -6.85
N THR A 32 -9.12 -5.93 -7.44
CA THR A 32 -8.56 -7.16 -6.83
C THR A 32 -7.17 -6.86 -6.29
N PHE A 33 -6.98 -7.17 -5.01
CA PHE A 33 -5.65 -7.21 -4.40
C PHE A 33 -5.22 -8.67 -4.26
N ASP A 34 -3.94 -8.95 -4.52
CA ASP A 34 -3.40 -10.31 -4.41
C ASP A 34 -3.42 -10.81 -2.97
N VAL A 35 -3.28 -9.88 -2.00
CA VAL A 35 -3.45 -10.18 -0.57
C VAL A 35 -4.24 -9.08 0.12
N VAL A 36 -5.21 -9.49 0.94
CA VAL A 36 -5.90 -8.61 1.89
C VAL A 36 -5.87 -9.25 3.27
N VAL A 37 -5.32 -8.53 4.24
CA VAL A 37 -5.28 -8.95 5.64
C VAL A 37 -6.38 -8.23 6.38
N ARG A 38 -7.20 -8.99 7.11
CA ARG A 38 -8.36 -8.47 7.86
C ARG A 38 -8.26 -8.80 9.34
N ASP A 39 -8.92 -7.97 10.14
CA ASP A 39 -9.15 -8.24 11.56
C ASP A 39 -10.28 -9.27 11.77
N ARG A 40 -10.62 -9.49 13.05
CA ARG A 40 -11.68 -10.43 13.45
C ARG A 40 -13.07 -10.02 13.00
N GLU A 41 -13.35 -8.72 12.97
CA GLU A 41 -14.62 -8.17 12.51
C GLU A 41 -14.72 -8.18 10.98
N GLY A 42 -13.59 -8.39 10.30
CA GLY A 42 -13.49 -8.44 8.86
C GLY A 42 -13.08 -7.10 8.25
N GLU A 43 -12.64 -6.12 9.02
CA GLU A 43 -12.15 -4.85 8.49
C GLU A 43 -10.76 -5.02 7.86
N PRO A 44 -10.48 -4.37 6.72
CA PRO A 44 -9.18 -4.48 6.05
C PRO A 44 -8.09 -3.70 6.79
N LEU A 45 -6.95 -4.33 7.05
CA LEU A 45 -5.80 -3.73 7.73
C LEU A 45 -4.61 -3.50 6.80
N VAL A 46 -4.34 -4.47 5.92
CA VAL A 46 -3.21 -4.44 4.99
C VAL A 46 -3.66 -4.99 3.65
N VAL A 47 -3.18 -4.38 2.57
CA VAL A 47 -3.37 -4.87 1.19
C VAL A 47 -2.02 -5.00 0.49
N ALA A 48 -1.92 -5.89 -0.48
CA ALA A 48 -0.70 -6.05 -1.28
C ALA A 48 -0.97 -6.47 -2.72
N THR A 49 -0.05 -6.07 -3.59
CA THR A 49 0.12 -6.58 -4.96
C THR A 49 1.49 -7.23 -5.09
N LEU A 50 1.57 -8.34 -5.84
CA LEU A 50 2.70 -9.22 -6.01
C LEU A 50 3.18 -9.23 -7.47
N GLU A 51 4.42 -8.79 -7.67
CA GLU A 51 5.11 -8.77 -8.94
C GLU A 51 6.08 -9.95 -9.02
N GLU A 52 5.65 -11.05 -9.64
CA GLU A 52 6.45 -12.29 -9.76
C GLU A 52 7.42 -12.28 -10.95
N GLY A 53 7.38 -11.22 -11.76
CA GLY A 53 8.21 -11.05 -12.94
C GLY A 53 9.71 -11.03 -12.62
N ARG A 54 10.52 -11.45 -13.60
CA ARG A 54 11.99 -11.34 -13.52
C ARG A 54 12.49 -9.94 -13.89
N GLU A 55 11.72 -9.24 -14.72
CA GLU A 55 12.03 -7.87 -15.11
C GLU A 55 11.88 -6.92 -13.91
N PRO A 56 12.57 -5.77 -13.91
CA PRO A 56 12.42 -4.77 -12.86
C PRO A 56 10.98 -4.27 -12.78
N THR A 57 10.49 -4.05 -11.57
CA THR A 57 9.16 -3.52 -11.31
C THR A 57 9.15 -2.00 -11.47
N GLY A 58 8.32 -1.54 -12.41
CA GLY A 58 8.19 -0.14 -12.80
C GLY A 58 7.07 0.64 -12.12
N ALA A 59 6.98 1.92 -12.46
CA ALA A 59 5.94 2.82 -11.96
C ALA A 59 4.52 2.30 -12.23
N ALA A 60 4.34 1.57 -13.35
CA ALA A 60 3.07 0.97 -13.73
C ALA A 60 2.52 -0.07 -12.73
N ALA A 61 3.35 -0.61 -11.83
CA ALA A 61 2.89 -1.48 -10.75
C ALA A 61 2.54 -0.69 -9.46
N VAL A 62 3.15 0.48 -9.26
CA VAL A 62 2.98 1.28 -8.03
C VAL A 62 1.80 2.25 -8.15
N GLU A 63 1.65 2.91 -9.30
CA GLU A 63 0.59 3.91 -9.53
C GLU A 63 -0.83 3.36 -9.35
N PRO A 64 -1.17 2.18 -9.93
CA PRO A 64 -2.51 1.62 -9.74
C PRO A 64 -2.78 1.29 -8.28
N LEU A 65 -1.82 0.65 -7.59
CA LEU A 65 -1.97 0.34 -6.17
C LEU A 65 -2.21 1.60 -5.34
N VAL A 66 -1.42 2.66 -5.52
CA VAL A 66 -1.60 3.90 -4.75
C VAL A 66 -2.99 4.49 -4.97
N THR A 67 -3.49 4.48 -6.20
CA THR A 67 -4.83 4.97 -6.56
C THR A 67 -5.90 4.09 -5.92
N ASP A 68 -5.82 2.78 -6.14
CA ASP A 68 -6.76 1.78 -5.64
C ASP A 68 -6.88 1.77 -4.13
N VAL A 69 -5.76 1.87 -3.41
CA VAL A 69 -5.78 1.91 -1.96
C VAL A 69 -6.30 3.25 -1.45
N SER A 70 -6.02 4.37 -2.15
CA SER A 70 -6.58 5.67 -1.78
C SER A 70 -8.10 5.68 -1.84
N ASP A 71 -8.68 5.10 -2.90
CA ASP A 71 -10.13 4.96 -3.07
C ASP A 71 -10.71 3.93 -2.10
N PHE A 72 -9.99 2.84 -1.82
CA PHE A 72 -10.42 1.86 -0.83
C PHE A 72 -10.45 2.45 0.59
N CYS A 73 -9.49 3.31 0.91
CA CYS A 73 -9.43 4.06 2.17
C CYS A 73 -10.52 5.13 2.30
N ALA A 74 -11.13 5.55 1.19
CA ALA A 74 -12.25 6.48 1.22
C ALA A 74 -13.50 5.85 1.87
N VAL A 75 -13.63 4.52 1.77
CA VAL A 75 -14.73 3.73 2.34
C VAL A 75 -14.32 2.79 3.48
N ASN A 76 -13.03 2.53 3.69
CA ASN A 76 -12.50 1.71 4.78
C ASN A 76 -11.31 2.42 5.46
N ASP A 77 -11.55 3.08 6.59
CA ASP A 77 -10.53 3.89 7.27
C ASP A 77 -9.52 3.10 8.12
N THR A 78 -9.68 1.77 8.18
CA THR A 78 -8.85 0.83 8.95
C THR A 78 -7.56 0.41 8.25
N VAL A 79 -7.43 0.67 6.94
CA VAL A 79 -6.25 0.24 6.16
C VAL A 79 -5.01 1.01 6.63
N ALA A 80 -4.07 0.29 7.23
CA ALA A 80 -2.86 0.86 7.83
C ALA A 80 -1.67 0.85 6.87
N ALA A 81 -1.61 -0.09 5.91
CA ALA A 81 -0.52 -0.20 4.96
C ALA A 81 -0.90 -0.87 3.64
N ALA A 82 -0.16 -0.52 2.59
CA ALA A 82 -0.22 -1.13 1.28
C ALA A 82 1.17 -1.52 0.82
N PHE A 83 1.30 -2.71 0.23
CA PHE A 83 2.56 -3.27 -0.20
C PHE A 83 2.59 -3.52 -1.71
N VAL A 84 3.65 -3.07 -2.36
CA VAL A 84 4.08 -3.67 -3.62
C VAL A 84 5.23 -4.60 -3.28
N VAL A 85 5.08 -5.89 -3.56
CA VAL A 85 6.11 -6.90 -3.33
C VAL A 85 6.61 -7.38 -4.68
N THR A 86 7.91 -7.32 -4.94
CA THR A 86 8.50 -7.81 -6.19
C THR A 86 9.48 -8.93 -5.92
N ALA A 87 9.49 -9.96 -6.77
CA ALA A 87 10.54 -10.98 -6.81
C ALA A 87 11.84 -10.48 -7.48
N SER A 88 11.84 -9.25 -8.01
CA SER A 88 12.97 -8.62 -8.69
C SER A 88 13.46 -7.39 -7.90
N TYR A 89 13.48 -6.21 -8.50
CA TYR A 89 13.75 -4.92 -7.85
C TYR A 89 12.89 -3.81 -8.43
N PHE A 90 12.78 -2.72 -7.67
CA PHE A 90 12.17 -1.50 -8.16
C PHE A 90 13.15 -0.68 -8.99
N GLU A 91 12.71 -0.25 -10.17
CA GLU A 91 13.45 0.75 -10.92
C GLU A 91 13.24 2.17 -10.36
N ALA A 92 14.00 3.13 -10.89
CA ALA A 92 13.96 4.52 -10.44
C ALA A 92 12.56 5.15 -10.54
N GLY A 93 11.81 4.84 -11.62
CA GLY A 93 10.46 5.37 -11.82
C GLY A 93 9.48 4.93 -10.72
N ALA A 94 9.53 3.66 -10.29
CA ALA A 94 8.71 3.14 -9.21
C ALA A 94 9.04 3.82 -7.87
N THR A 95 10.33 3.98 -7.57
CA THR A 95 10.79 4.62 -6.33
C THR A 95 10.43 6.10 -6.29
N GLU A 96 10.56 6.80 -7.42
CA GLU A 96 10.19 8.20 -7.56
C GLU A 96 8.69 8.42 -7.38
N LEU A 97 7.85 7.58 -7.99
CA LEU A 97 6.40 7.66 -7.80
C LEU A 97 6.00 7.42 -6.35
N ALA A 98 6.61 6.45 -5.68
CA ALA A 98 6.38 6.22 -4.24
C ALA A 98 6.81 7.42 -3.39
N ARG A 99 7.92 8.08 -3.75
CA ARG A 99 8.39 9.31 -3.11
C ARG A 99 7.41 10.46 -3.32
N GLU A 100 6.91 10.64 -4.53
CA GLU A 100 5.91 11.67 -4.85
C GLU A 100 4.61 11.44 -4.07
N ALA A 101 4.07 10.21 -4.10
CA ALA A 101 2.85 9.84 -3.38
C ALA A 101 2.94 10.07 -1.86
N THR A 102 4.14 9.89 -1.28
CA THR A 102 4.40 10.08 0.15
C THR A 102 4.88 11.49 0.51
N SER A 103 5.12 12.35 -0.48
CA SER A 103 5.58 13.75 -0.28
C SER A 103 4.44 14.74 0.01
N GLY A 104 3.19 14.27 0.02
CA GLY A 104 1.98 15.09 0.17
C GLY A 104 1.98 16.00 1.41
N SER A 105 1.77 17.31 1.12
CA SER A 105 1.66 18.46 2.03
C SER A 105 2.99 19.07 2.52
N LEU A 106 3.33 20.22 1.92
CA LEU A 106 4.34 21.20 2.34
C LEU A 106 4.24 21.62 3.83
N LEU A 107 3.13 21.30 4.51
CA LEU A 107 2.88 21.59 5.93
C LEU A 107 2.85 20.34 6.82
N SER A 108 2.88 19.14 6.23
CA SER A 108 3.04 17.85 6.92
C SER A 108 4.50 17.67 7.34
N ARG A 109 4.91 18.33 8.43
CA ARG A 109 6.13 17.92 9.19
C ARG A 109 5.93 16.60 9.95
N GLY A 110 5.08 15.72 9.42
CA GLY A 110 4.46 14.60 10.11
C GLY A 110 5.22 13.27 10.01
N ARG A 111 6.47 13.24 10.48
CA ARG A 111 7.15 12.09 11.12
C ARG A 111 7.28 10.71 10.43
N TYR A 112 6.60 10.41 9.32
CA TYR A 112 6.67 9.08 8.69
C TYR A 112 6.89 9.16 7.18
N ARG A 113 8.05 8.67 6.74
CA ARG A 113 8.55 8.77 5.35
C ARG A 113 7.75 7.99 4.30
N SER A 114 6.98 7.00 4.72
CA SER A 114 6.21 6.12 3.84
C SER A 114 4.71 6.44 3.82
N PHE A 115 4.27 7.53 4.43
CA PHE A 115 2.83 7.75 4.64
C PHE A 115 2.21 8.53 3.47
N VAL A 116 1.19 7.93 2.84
CA VAL A 116 0.33 8.59 1.87
C VAL A 116 -0.81 9.25 2.63
N SER A 117 -0.88 10.59 2.60
CA SER A 117 -1.90 11.36 3.33
C SER A 117 -3.12 11.62 2.46
N LEU A 118 -4.30 11.28 2.97
CA LEU A 118 -5.59 11.59 2.34
C LEU A 118 -6.24 12.80 3.02
N ALA A 119 -7.22 13.42 2.37
CA ALA A 119 -7.81 14.71 2.79
C ALA A 119 -8.58 14.67 4.15
N ARG A 120 -8.83 13.50 4.76
CA ARG A 120 -9.73 13.33 5.92
C ARG A 120 -9.13 12.59 7.15
N LYS A 121 -7.92 12.93 7.60
CA LYS A 121 -7.20 12.24 8.70
C LYS A 121 -6.89 10.75 8.46
N ASN A 122 -7.18 10.26 7.25
CA ASN A 122 -6.92 8.90 6.83
C ASN A 122 -5.69 8.85 5.91
N GLY A 123 -5.15 7.65 5.75
CA GLY A 123 -3.98 7.39 4.94
C GLY A 123 -3.32 6.10 5.38
N PHE A 124 -2.34 5.66 4.58
CA PHE A 124 -1.71 4.38 4.76
C PHE A 124 -0.20 4.48 4.56
N HIS A 125 0.54 3.51 5.08
CA HIS A 125 1.95 3.35 4.76
C HIS A 125 2.11 2.61 3.42
N LEU A 126 2.73 3.26 2.43
CA LEU A 126 3.17 2.63 1.20
C LEU A 126 4.53 1.96 1.42
N CYS A 127 4.61 0.66 1.18
CA CYS A 127 5.79 -0.15 1.40
C CYS A 127 6.20 -0.87 0.12
N LEU A 128 7.43 -0.62 -0.35
CA LEU A 128 8.04 -1.35 -1.45
C LEU A 128 8.92 -2.46 -0.88
N VAL A 129 8.70 -3.71 -1.30
CA VAL A 129 9.41 -4.89 -0.76
C VAL A 129 10.03 -5.71 -1.89
N GLU A 130 11.33 -5.94 -1.83
CA GLU A 130 12.06 -6.81 -2.75
C GLU A 130 12.32 -8.18 -2.09
N GLY A 131 11.80 -9.24 -2.68
CA GLY A 131 12.09 -10.62 -2.32
C GLY A 131 13.32 -11.12 -3.08
N ARG A 132 14.47 -11.20 -2.41
CA ARG A 132 15.75 -11.61 -3.01
C ARG A 132 16.49 -12.57 -2.10
N GLU A 133 17.07 -13.62 -2.67
CA GLU A 133 17.91 -14.58 -1.94
C GLU A 133 17.25 -15.17 -0.67
N SER A 134 15.95 -15.48 -0.76
CA SER A 134 15.13 -15.94 0.38
C SER A 134 14.99 -14.95 1.54
N SER A 135 15.31 -13.67 1.30
CA SER A 135 15.15 -12.55 2.24
C SER A 135 14.22 -11.49 1.68
N LEU A 136 13.63 -10.69 2.55
CA LEU A 136 12.78 -9.55 2.19
C LEU A 136 13.50 -8.25 2.53
N TYR A 137 13.63 -7.35 1.56
CA TYR A 137 14.22 -6.03 1.72
C TYR A 137 13.13 -4.98 1.54
N MET A 138 12.87 -4.20 2.57
CA MET A 138 11.93 -3.08 2.46
C MET A 138 12.69 -1.82 2.03
N THR A 139 12.32 -1.29 0.87
CA THR A 139 12.77 0.02 0.41
C THR A 139 11.78 1.04 0.94
N LEU A 140 12.20 1.79 1.97
CA LEU A 140 11.51 3.03 2.31
C LEU A 140 11.91 4.08 1.27
N PRO A 141 10.99 4.94 0.82
CA PRO A 141 11.38 6.09 0.01
C PRO A 141 12.41 6.92 0.80
N GLU A 142 13.69 6.79 0.44
CA GLU A 142 14.75 7.63 1.00
C GLU A 142 14.76 8.97 0.27
N LEU A 143 15.02 10.05 1.02
CA LEU A 143 15.29 11.39 0.50
C LEU A 143 16.77 11.69 0.71
#